data_AF-A0A3R8U193-F1
#
_entry.id   AF-A0A3R8U193-F1
#
_cell.length_a   1.000
_cell.length_b   1.000
_cell.length_c   1.000
_cell.angle_alpha   90.00
_cell.angle_beta   90.00
_cell.angle_gamma   90.00
#
_symmetry.space_group_name_H-M   'P 1'
#
loop_
_entity.id
_entity.type
_entity.pdbx_description
1 polymer ?
#
loop_
_entity_poly.entity_id
_entity_poly.type
_entity_poly.pdbx_seq_one_letter_code
_entity_poly.pdbx_strand_id
1 'polypeptide(L)'
;MNSAPTARDRWIWLASAGLMALTMGLEFVVPLGYAVWLTYFMAVGVTLFQRRVEVPFLVAVGSTILLMIGYHIAPASTNSAFSFVNRTIGGICFLLMAVTVMKAIQSRRIAADALWLQEGENAVTVSLRGDPDPRVLADEALRTLCARLNAEVGALYRLQGERLLLVGGAALPAR
;
A
#
# COMPACT_ATOMS: atom_id res chain seq x y z
N MET A 1 -4.32 9.53 -9.32
CA MET A 1 -2.95 9.79 -9.82
C MET A 1 -2.12 8.52 -9.73
N ASN A 2 -1.70 7.93 -10.85
CA ASN A 2 -0.78 6.80 -10.86
C ASN A 2 0.63 7.31 -10.51
N SER A 3 1.00 7.27 -9.23
CA SER A 3 2.36 7.61 -8.79
C SER A 3 3.36 6.70 -9.51
N ALA A 4 4.38 7.29 -10.14
CA ALA A 4 5.48 6.57 -10.76
C ALA A 4 6.10 5.56 -9.76
N PRO A 5 6.58 4.38 -10.23
CA PRO A 5 7.19 3.39 -9.35
C PRO A 5 8.35 4.03 -8.59
N THR A 6 8.27 4.03 -7.26
CA THR A 6 9.37 4.60 -6.46
C THR A 6 10.58 3.67 -6.48
N ALA A 7 11.80 4.20 -6.29
CA ALA A 7 13.00 3.37 -6.24
C ALA A 7 12.87 2.22 -5.22
N ARG A 8 12.19 2.46 -4.09
CA ARG A 8 11.85 1.45 -3.09
C ARG A 8 11.00 0.30 -3.64
N ASP A 9 9.97 0.62 -4.42
CA ASP A 9 9.06 -0.40 -4.96
C ASP A 9 9.81 -1.36 -5.91
N ARG A 10 10.79 -0.84 -6.65
CA ARG A 10 11.71 -1.65 -7.50
C ARG A 10 12.61 -2.55 -6.65
N TRP A 11 13.20 -2.03 -5.58
CA TRP A 11 14.04 -2.82 -4.68
C TRP A 11 13.28 -3.96 -4.00
N ILE A 12 12.01 -3.75 -3.63
CA ILE A 12 11.16 -4.80 -3.06
C ILE A 12 10.92 -5.91 -4.09
N TRP A 13 10.62 -5.56 -5.34
CA TRP A 13 10.50 -6.55 -6.41
C TRP A 13 11.78 -7.36 -6.61
N LEU A 14 12.94 -6.68 -6.65
CA LEU A 14 14.24 -7.34 -6.78
C LEU A 14 14.53 -8.25 -5.58
N ALA A 15 14.21 -7.81 -4.35
CA ALA A 15 14.41 -8.60 -3.14
C ALA A 15 13.51 -9.84 -3.14
N SER A 16 12.21 -9.70 -3.43
CA SER A 16 11.29 -10.84 -3.56
C SER A 16 11.74 -11.82 -4.64
N ALA A 17 12.07 -11.32 -5.83
CA ALA A 17 12.53 -12.16 -6.95
C ALA A 17 13.85 -12.86 -6.62
N GLY A 18 14.79 -12.15 -5.99
CA GLY A 18 16.07 -12.69 -5.56
C GLY A 18 15.90 -13.80 -4.51
N LEU A 19 15.03 -13.58 -3.52
CA LEU A 19 14.69 -14.61 -2.52
C LEU A 19 14.05 -15.84 -3.19
N MET A 20 13.11 -15.65 -4.11
CA MET A 20 12.49 -16.76 -4.85
C MET A 20 13.52 -17.55 -5.68
N ALA A 21 14.39 -16.85 -6.42
CA ALA A 21 15.44 -17.49 -7.22
C ALA A 21 16.46 -18.23 -6.37
N LEU A 22 16.89 -17.64 -5.24
CA LEU A 22 17.78 -18.27 -4.27
C LEU A 22 17.16 -19.55 -3.70
N THR A 23 15.89 -19.47 -3.29
CA THR A 23 15.16 -20.61 -2.72
C THR A 23 15.11 -21.76 -3.73
N MET A 24 14.71 -21.45 -4.96
CA MET A 24 14.65 -22.42 -6.06
C MET A 24 16.03 -23.06 -6.32
N GLY A 25 17.11 -22.26 -6.31
CA GLY A 25 18.47 -22.76 -6.44
C GLY A 25 18.86 -23.75 -5.34
N LEU A 26 18.46 -23.47 -4.10
CA LEU A 26 18.71 -24.35 -2.96
C LEU A 26 17.87 -25.65 -3.03
N GLU A 27 16.65 -25.60 -3.57
CA GLU A 27 15.81 -26.79 -3.73
C GLU A 27 16.42 -27.86 -4.65
N PHE A 28 17.31 -27.48 -5.58
CA PHE A 28 18.04 -28.46 -6.41
C PHE A 28 19.04 -29.31 -5.63
N VAL A 29 19.59 -28.79 -4.54
CA VAL A 29 20.69 -29.44 -3.79
C VAL A 29 20.25 -29.96 -2.43
N VAL A 30 19.20 -29.40 -1.85
CA VAL A 30 18.72 -29.79 -0.52
C VAL A 30 17.63 -30.86 -0.63
N PRO A 31 17.79 -32.03 0.03
CA PRO A 31 16.79 -33.09 -0.01
C PRO A 31 15.41 -32.69 0.50
N LEU A 32 14.37 -33.40 0.03
CA LEU A 32 13.01 -33.27 0.53
C LEU A 32 12.96 -33.49 2.06
N GLY A 33 12.19 -32.66 2.76
CA GLY A 33 12.06 -32.72 4.23
C GLY A 33 12.73 -31.56 4.97
N TYR A 34 13.71 -30.87 4.36
CA TYR A 34 14.23 -29.62 4.91
C TYR A 34 13.30 -28.44 4.59
N ALA A 35 13.22 -27.49 5.53
CA ALA A 35 12.32 -26.33 5.45
C ALA A 35 12.93 -25.13 4.72
N VAL A 36 13.81 -25.35 3.73
CA VAL A 36 14.43 -24.27 2.95
C VAL A 36 13.40 -23.39 2.26
N TRP A 37 12.28 -23.99 1.86
CA TRP A 37 11.12 -23.30 1.27
C TRP A 37 10.55 -22.16 2.14
N LEU A 38 10.83 -22.11 3.44
CA LEU A 38 10.43 -20.98 4.30
C LEU A 38 11.00 -19.65 3.82
N THR A 39 12.06 -19.66 3.02
CA THR A 39 12.60 -18.44 2.39
C THR A 39 11.64 -17.85 1.35
N TYR A 40 10.75 -18.64 0.72
CA TYR A 40 9.62 -18.11 -0.05
C TYR A 40 8.64 -17.32 0.84
N PHE A 41 8.43 -17.77 2.09
CA PHE A 41 7.61 -17.02 3.05
C PHE A 41 8.19 -15.62 3.29
N MET A 42 9.53 -15.52 3.38
CA MET A 42 10.23 -14.23 3.48
C MET A 42 10.07 -13.39 2.20
N ALA A 43 10.09 -14.02 1.03
CA ALA A 43 9.85 -13.35 -0.25
C ALA A 43 8.46 -12.68 -0.29
N VAL A 44 7.43 -13.36 0.24
CA VAL A 44 6.09 -12.78 0.43
C VAL A 44 6.12 -11.71 1.52
N GLY A 45 6.78 -11.96 2.64
CA GLY A 45 6.86 -11.03 3.77
C GLY A 45 7.44 -9.67 3.42
N VAL A 46 8.50 -9.62 2.60
CA VAL A 46 9.13 -8.34 2.22
C VAL A 46 8.21 -7.44 1.39
N THR A 47 7.17 -8.00 0.76
CA THR A 47 6.14 -7.23 0.05
C THR A 47 5.29 -6.36 0.97
N LEU A 48 5.39 -6.53 2.30
CA LEU A 48 4.74 -5.68 3.29
C LEU A 48 5.05 -4.19 3.12
N PHE A 49 6.25 -3.88 2.64
CA PHE A 49 6.71 -2.51 2.45
C PHE A 49 6.31 -1.93 1.09
N GLN A 50 5.59 -2.70 0.28
CA GLN A 50 5.17 -2.32 -1.05
C GLN A 50 3.95 -1.40 -1.00
N ARG A 51 3.83 -0.48 -1.97
CA ARG A 51 2.66 0.41 -2.07
C ARG A 51 1.45 -0.28 -2.68
N ARG A 52 1.68 -1.17 -3.64
CA ARG A 52 0.64 -1.85 -4.44
C ARG A 52 0.10 -3.08 -3.71
N VAL A 53 -1.23 -3.15 -3.56
CA VAL A 53 -1.92 -4.24 -2.85
C VAL A 53 -1.87 -5.57 -3.64
N GLU A 54 -1.64 -5.53 -4.95
CA GLU A 54 -1.61 -6.75 -5.79
C GLU A 54 -0.31 -7.55 -5.66
N VAL A 55 0.80 -6.90 -5.30
CA VAL A 55 2.14 -7.51 -5.31
C VAL A 55 2.30 -8.68 -4.34
N PRO A 56 1.86 -8.61 -3.07
CA PRO A 56 1.94 -9.74 -2.14
C PRO A 56 1.28 -11.00 -2.70
N PHE A 57 0.14 -10.85 -3.37
CA PHE A 57 -0.59 -11.97 -3.97
C PHE A 57 0.17 -12.58 -5.15
N LEU A 58 0.69 -11.75 -6.07
CA LEU A 58 1.49 -12.22 -7.20
C LEU A 58 2.75 -12.98 -6.74
N VAL A 59 3.44 -12.46 -5.72
CA VAL A 59 4.63 -13.10 -5.17
C VAL A 59 4.28 -14.42 -4.47
N ALA A 60 3.16 -14.48 -3.74
CA ALA A 60 2.71 -15.72 -3.10
C ALA A 60 2.29 -16.78 -4.12
N VAL A 61 1.53 -16.41 -5.16
CA VAL A 61 1.16 -17.34 -6.24
C VAL A 61 2.41 -17.85 -6.96
N GLY A 62 3.34 -16.96 -7.31
CA GLY A 62 4.62 -17.35 -7.91
C GLY A 62 5.43 -18.27 -6.99
N SER A 63 5.48 -17.99 -5.69
CA SER A 63 6.16 -18.82 -4.69
C SER A 63 5.51 -20.20 -4.55
N THR A 64 4.17 -20.29 -4.60
CA THR A 64 3.44 -21.57 -4.56
C THR A 64 3.71 -22.39 -5.82
N ILE A 65 3.79 -21.76 -6.99
CA ILE A 65 4.17 -22.43 -8.24
C ILE A 65 5.60 -22.97 -8.15
N LEU A 66 6.55 -22.14 -7.68
CA LEU A 66 7.94 -22.58 -7.51
C LEU A 66 8.05 -23.70 -6.47
N LEU A 67 7.30 -23.64 -5.37
CA LEU A 67 7.25 -24.68 -4.35
C LEU A 67 6.79 -26.03 -4.93
N MET A 68 5.82 -25.99 -5.84
CA MET A 68 5.31 -27.16 -6.56
C MET A 68 6.38 -27.72 -7.51
N ILE A 69 7.07 -26.87 -8.27
CA ILE A 69 8.16 -27.29 -9.16
C ILE A 69 9.31 -27.87 -8.33
N GLY A 70 9.70 -27.20 -7.24
CA GLY A 70 10.70 -27.62 -6.27
C GLY A 70 10.45 -29.03 -5.73
N TYR A 71 9.18 -29.41 -5.54
CA TYR A 71 8.83 -30.74 -5.05
C TYR A 71 9.18 -31.86 -6.03
N HIS A 72 9.10 -31.58 -7.33
CA HIS A 72 9.39 -32.56 -8.38
C HIS A 72 10.88 -32.68 -8.73
N ILE A 73 11.67 -31.63 -8.49
CA ILE A 73 13.10 -31.59 -8.84
C ILE A 73 14.03 -31.89 -7.67
N ALA A 74 13.56 -31.71 -6.42
CA ALA A 74 14.38 -31.86 -5.24
C ALA A 74 14.81 -33.34 -5.02
N PRO A 75 16.01 -33.60 -4.48
CA PRO A 75 16.46 -34.95 -4.17
C PRO A 75 15.48 -35.69 -3.25
N ALA A 76 15.20 -36.96 -3.58
CA ALA A 76 14.30 -37.80 -2.80
C ALA A 76 14.80 -38.01 -1.37
N SER A 77 13.86 -38.09 -0.42
CA SER A 77 14.13 -38.48 0.96
C SER A 77 13.21 -39.61 1.40
N THR A 78 13.53 -40.22 2.53
CA THR A 78 12.91 -41.47 3.03
C THR A 78 11.40 -41.35 3.28
N ASN A 79 10.81 -40.15 3.31
CA ASN A 79 9.38 -39.95 3.56
C ASN A 79 8.75 -38.84 2.70
N SER A 80 8.56 -39.13 1.42
CA SER A 80 7.98 -38.21 0.42
C SER A 80 6.55 -37.76 0.74
N ALA A 81 5.73 -38.63 1.34
CA ALA A 81 4.35 -38.30 1.73
C ALA A 81 4.29 -37.19 2.79
N PHE A 82 5.18 -37.21 3.79
CA PHE A 82 5.27 -36.15 4.80
C PHE A 82 5.69 -34.81 4.17
N SER A 83 6.61 -34.84 3.20
CA SER A 83 7.02 -33.63 2.47
C SER A 83 5.90 -33.04 1.63
N PHE A 84 5.02 -33.86 1.04
CA PHE A 84 3.87 -33.38 0.28
C PHE A 84 2.90 -32.59 1.17
N VAL A 85 2.48 -33.16 2.30
CA VAL A 85 1.58 -32.50 3.25
C VAL A 85 2.20 -31.21 3.80
N ASN A 86 3.48 -31.25 4.17
CA ASN A 86 4.17 -30.05 4.67
C ASN A 86 4.19 -28.92 3.64
N ARG A 87 4.43 -29.23 2.36
CA ARG A 87 4.49 -28.22 1.30
C ARG A 87 3.12 -27.69 0.89
N THR A 88 2.06 -28.50 0.91
CA THR A 88 0.70 -27.99 0.67
C THR A 88 0.28 -27.01 1.75
N ILE A 89 0.58 -27.32 3.03
CA ILE A 89 0.40 -26.39 4.14
C ILE A 89 1.24 -25.12 3.91
N GLY A 90 2.50 -25.25 3.51
CA GLY A 90 3.37 -24.12 3.18
C GLY A 90 2.77 -23.19 2.11
N GLY A 91 2.25 -23.75 1.01
CA GLY A 91 1.57 -22.98 -0.03
C GLY A 91 0.34 -22.23 0.48
N ILE A 92 -0.47 -22.86 1.34
CA ILE A 92 -1.61 -22.21 2.00
C ILE A 92 -1.11 -21.05 2.90
N CYS A 93 -0.05 -21.27 3.67
CA CYS A 93 0.55 -20.25 4.52
C CYS A 93 1.06 -19.04 3.71
N PHE A 94 1.63 -19.25 2.53
CA PHE A 94 2.04 -18.14 1.66
C PHE A 94 0.86 -17.27 1.22
N LEU A 95 -0.25 -17.90 0.84
CA LEU A 95 -1.47 -17.19 0.44
C LEU A 95 -2.09 -16.43 1.61
N LEU A 96 -2.15 -17.04 2.80
CA LEU A 96 -2.62 -16.38 4.02
C LEU A 96 -1.72 -15.20 4.42
N MET A 97 -0.41 -15.34 4.27
CA MET A 97 0.54 -14.25 4.49
C MET A 97 0.31 -13.12 3.49
N ALA A 98 0.09 -13.43 2.21
CA ALA A 98 -0.24 -12.42 1.21
C ALA A 98 -1.52 -11.66 1.57
N VAL A 99 -2.60 -12.36 1.95
CA VAL A 99 -3.85 -11.73 2.39
C VAL A 99 -3.61 -10.82 3.60
N THR A 100 -2.84 -11.29 4.58
CA THR A 100 -2.48 -10.50 5.78
C THR A 100 -1.74 -9.23 5.39
N VAL A 101 -0.73 -9.34 4.52
CA VAL A 101 0.02 -8.19 4.02
C VAL A 101 -0.87 -7.23 3.24
N MET A 102 -1.76 -7.73 2.38
CA MET A 102 -2.72 -6.92 1.63
C MET A 102 -3.59 -6.09 2.56
N LYS A 103 -4.12 -6.71 3.63
CA LYS A 103 -4.92 -6.02 4.65
C LYS A 103 -4.11 -4.97 5.40
N ALA A 104 -2.85 -5.25 5.73
CA ALA A 104 -1.97 -4.27 6.35
C ALA A 104 -1.71 -3.06 5.44
N ILE A 105 -1.51 -3.27 4.13
CA ILE A 105 -1.34 -2.17 3.15
C ILE A 105 -2.64 -1.35 3.04
N GLN A 106 -3.80 -2.01 2.93
CA GLN A 106 -5.10 -1.33 2.87
C GLN A 106 -5.36 -0.50 4.14
N SER A 107 -5.11 -1.05 5.32
CA SER A 107 -5.26 -0.37 6.59
C SER A 107 -4.38 0.89 6.68
N ARG A 108 -3.12 0.80 6.24
CA ARG A 108 -2.23 1.98 6.19
C ARG A 108 -2.76 3.08 5.26
N ARG A 109 -3.37 2.72 4.13
CA ARG A 109 -3.97 3.70 3.20
C ARG A 109 -5.17 4.40 3.83
N ILE A 110 -6.11 3.62 4.38
CA ILE A 110 -7.29 4.16 5.07
C ILE A 110 -6.87 5.08 6.22
N ALA A 111 -5.86 4.69 7.01
CA ALA A 111 -5.33 5.52 8.08
C ALA A 111 -4.69 6.81 7.57
N ALA A 112 -3.94 6.75 6.46
CA ALA A 112 -3.33 7.93 5.86
C ALA A 112 -4.40 8.90 5.31
N ASP A 113 -5.45 8.38 4.69
CA ASP A 113 -6.55 9.19 4.17
C ASP A 113 -7.35 9.85 5.31
N ALA A 114 -7.61 9.10 6.39
CA ALA A 114 -8.27 9.63 7.59
C ALA A 114 -7.43 10.72 8.28
N LEU A 115 -6.12 10.50 8.40
CA LEU A 115 -5.20 11.50 8.96
C LEU A 115 -5.15 12.76 8.09
N TRP A 116 -5.09 12.59 6.76
CA TRP A 116 -5.12 13.71 5.83
C TRP A 116 -6.40 14.55 5.97
N LEU A 117 -7.56 13.90 6.13
CA LEU A 117 -8.83 14.58 6.36
C LEU A 117 -8.84 15.33 7.70
N GLN A 118 -8.42 14.66 8.78
CA GLN A 118 -8.36 15.25 10.12
C GLN A 118 -7.43 16.48 10.18
N GLU A 119 -6.27 16.41 9.53
CA GLU A 119 -5.36 17.54 9.43
C GLU A 119 -5.97 18.71 8.62
N GLY A 120 -6.77 18.41 7.60
CA GLY A 120 -7.51 19.39 6.82
C GLY A 120 -8.58 20.09 7.66
N GLU A 121 -9.42 19.32 8.35
CA GLU A 121 -10.46 19.85 9.26
C GLU A 121 -9.86 20.73 10.37
N ASN A 122 -8.74 20.29 10.96
CA ASN A 122 -8.02 21.07 11.97
C ASN A 122 -7.49 22.38 11.39
N ALA A 123 -6.90 22.37 10.19
CA ALA A 123 -6.37 23.56 9.54
C ALA A 123 -7.49 24.58 9.24
N VAL A 124 -8.63 24.11 8.72
CA VAL A 124 -9.79 24.97 8.48
C VAL A 124 -10.35 25.51 9.80
N THR A 125 -10.50 24.67 10.82
CA THR A 125 -10.99 25.09 12.15
C THR A 125 -10.09 26.18 12.75
N VAL A 126 -8.77 26.06 12.61
CA VAL A 126 -7.83 27.10 13.06
C VAL A 126 -8.01 28.40 12.27
N SER A 127 -8.21 28.34 10.94
CA SER A 127 -8.51 29.54 10.14
C SER A 127 -9.84 30.19 10.52
N LEU A 128 -10.76 29.44 11.13
CA LEU A 128 -12.04 29.95 11.58
C LEU A 128 -12.03 30.50 13.02
N ARG A 129 -10.92 30.40 13.75
CA ARG A 129 -10.84 30.89 15.14
C ARG A 129 -10.57 32.40 15.18
N GLY A 130 -11.35 33.11 16.00
CA GLY A 130 -11.23 34.55 16.23
C GLY A 130 -12.61 35.22 16.13
N ASP A 131 -12.61 36.55 15.98
CA ASP A 131 -13.80 37.33 15.62
C ASP A 131 -13.55 38.21 14.35
N PRO A 132 -13.11 37.61 13.22
CA PRO A 132 -12.89 38.35 11.98
C PRO A 132 -14.21 38.70 11.28
N ASP A 133 -14.19 39.76 10.47
CA ASP A 133 -15.29 40.08 9.56
C ASP A 133 -15.63 38.84 8.68
N PRO A 134 -16.93 38.52 8.46
CA PRO A 134 -17.37 37.37 7.68
C PRO A 134 -16.68 37.19 6.31
N ARG A 135 -16.26 38.27 5.64
CA ARG A 135 -15.51 38.18 4.38
C ARG A 135 -14.07 37.73 4.57
N VAL A 136 -13.39 38.24 5.59
CA VAL A 136 -12.00 37.89 5.91
C VAL A 136 -11.92 36.42 6.32
N LEU A 137 -12.89 35.99 7.14
CA LEU A 137 -13.07 34.59 7.53
C LEU A 137 -13.23 33.67 6.31
N ALA A 138 -14.09 34.07 5.36
CA ALA A 138 -14.34 33.32 4.14
C ALA A 138 -13.10 33.21 3.26
N ASP A 139 -12.34 34.30 3.08
CA ASP A 139 -11.12 34.31 2.28
C ASP A 139 -10.01 33.43 2.88
N GLU A 140 -9.79 33.48 4.19
CA GLU A 140 -8.78 32.66 4.87
C GLU A 140 -9.10 31.16 4.84
N ALA A 141 -10.36 30.80 5.08
CA ALA A 141 -10.81 29.42 4.97
C ALA A 141 -10.64 28.90 3.54
N LEU A 142 -10.99 29.69 2.52
CA LEU A 142 -10.90 29.30 1.12
C LEU A 142 -9.45 29.17 0.66
N ARG A 143 -8.55 30.05 1.11
CA ARG A 143 -7.10 29.95 0.84
C ARG A 143 -6.51 28.68 1.42
N THR A 144 -6.90 28.34 2.66
CA THR A 144 -6.45 27.11 3.33
C THR A 144 -6.90 25.87 2.57
N LEU A 145 -8.16 25.85 2.11
CA LEU A 145 -8.70 24.78 1.27
C LEU A 145 -7.99 24.68 -0.08
N CYS A 146 -7.80 25.81 -0.78
CA CYS A 146 -7.10 25.81 -2.07
C CYS A 146 -5.67 25.28 -1.95
N ALA A 147 -4.95 25.68 -0.89
CA ALA A 147 -3.58 25.23 -0.66
C ALA A 147 -3.51 23.72 -0.37
N ARG A 148 -4.47 23.18 0.39
CA ARG A 148 -4.55 21.75 0.74
C ARG A 148 -5.02 20.87 -0.42
N LEU A 149 -5.96 21.35 -1.21
CA LEU A 149 -6.49 20.63 -2.38
C LEU A 149 -5.62 20.83 -3.63
N ASN A 150 -4.59 21.67 -3.54
CA ASN A 150 -3.78 22.10 -4.68
C ASN A 150 -4.67 22.66 -5.82
N ALA A 151 -5.69 23.43 -5.45
CA ALA A 151 -6.58 24.12 -6.37
C ALA A 151 -6.05 25.55 -6.63
N GLU A 152 -6.01 25.96 -7.89
CA GLU A 152 -5.50 27.28 -8.27
C GLU A 152 -6.44 28.42 -7.85
N VAL A 153 -7.75 28.16 -7.87
CA VAL A 153 -8.79 29.14 -7.56
C VAL A 153 -9.92 28.49 -6.76
N GLY A 154 -10.48 29.24 -5.82
CA GLY A 154 -11.69 28.92 -5.09
C GLY A 154 -12.63 30.13 -5.00
N ALA A 155 -13.94 29.88 -4.99
CA ALA A 155 -14.97 30.89 -4.72
C ALA A 155 -16.01 30.34 -3.72
N LEU A 156 -16.39 31.15 -2.72
CA LEU A 156 -17.43 30.84 -1.75
C LEU A 156 -18.64 31.75 -1.98
N TYR A 157 -19.81 31.14 -2.16
CA TYR A 157 -21.07 31.83 -2.33
C TYR A 157 -22.00 31.56 -1.15
N ARG A 158 -22.67 32.61 -0.67
CA ARG A 158 -23.76 32.51 0.31
C ARG A 158 -25.07 32.72 -0.41
N LEU A 159 -26.03 31.82 -0.18
CA LEU A 159 -27.39 32.00 -0.68
C LEU A 159 -28.10 33.07 0.16
N GLN A 160 -28.63 34.10 -0.49
CA GLN A 160 -29.46 35.13 0.13
C GLN A 160 -30.72 35.32 -0.72
N GLY A 161 -31.84 34.75 -0.26
CA GLY A 161 -33.05 34.59 -1.08
C GLY A 161 -32.77 33.66 -2.26
N GLU A 162 -33.06 34.12 -3.47
CA GLU A 162 -32.79 33.39 -4.72
C GLU A 162 -31.46 33.78 -5.39
N ARG A 163 -30.59 34.55 -4.71
CA ARG A 163 -29.32 35.03 -5.27
C ARG A 163 -28.12 34.43 -4.55
N LEU A 164 -27.13 34.02 -5.34
CA LEU A 164 -25.80 33.64 -4.84
C LEU A 164 -24.94 34.89 -4.73
N LEU A 165 -24.47 35.19 -3.52
CA LEU A 165 -23.58 36.31 -3.25
C LEU A 165 -22.18 35.79 -2.97
N LEU A 166 -21.19 36.28 -3.72
CA LEU A 166 -19.79 35.98 -3.46
C LEU A 166 -19.40 36.57 -2.11
N VAL A 167 -19.00 35.71 -1.18
CA VAL A 167 -18.61 36.08 0.20
C VAL A 167 -17.13 35.84 0.48
N GLY A 168 -16.45 35.01 -0.31
CA GLY A 168 -14.99 34.87 -0.23
C GLY A 168 -14.39 34.28 -1.50
N GLY A 169 -13.11 34.55 -1.72
CA GLY A 169 -12.35 34.12 -2.89
C GLY A 169 -10.89 33.86 -2.56
N ALA A 170 -10.31 32.87 -3.22
CA ALA A 170 -8.91 32.54 -3.12
C ALA A 170 -8.35 32.28 -4.52
N ALA A 171 -7.24 32.92 -4.85
CA ALA A 171 -6.42 32.56 -5.98
C ALA A 171 -5.01 32.35 -5.44
N LEU A 172 -4.45 31.16 -5.66
CA LEU A 172 -3.05 30.91 -5.34
C LEU A 172 -2.20 31.39 -6.54
N PRO A 173 -1.05 32.03 -6.29
CA PRO A 173 -0.13 32.39 -7.38
C PRO A 173 0.22 31.14 -8.19
N ALA A 174 0.18 31.27 -9.52
CA ALA A 174 0.55 30.19 -10.43
C ALA A 174 1.98 29.73 -10.09
N ARG A 175 2.15 28.41 -9.88
CA ARG A 175 3.44 27.79 -9.60
C ARG A 175 4.25 27.60 -10.88
#